data_AF-A0A9E6UYW3-F1
#
_entry.id   AF-A0A9E6UYW3-F1
#
_cell.length_a   1.000
_cell.length_b   1.000
_cell.length_c   1.000
_cell.angle_alpha   90.00
_cell.angle_beta   90.00
_cell.angle_gamma   90.00
#
_symmetry.space_group_name_H-M   'P 1'
#
loop_
_entity.id
_entity.type
_entity.pdbx_description
1 polymer ?
#
loop_
_entity_poly.entity_id
_entity_poly.type
_entity_poly.pdbx_seq_one_letter_code
_entity_poly.pdbx_strand_id
1 'polypeptide(L)'
;MNVDFRFSRVTQRHIAARHVATRYSARFAAVNISELSPNEIPAPNHDGAWGANIPAKVVWPVEVVFRKRPVASRWADFEWEPVEAIMSQIAPPLRCETEVRDECTYWRWFGALMDLHPSEGEGYWLNLTSDAPCVFVMWRIDDDAGDGAVPIPAVVTASYNEAGRMLDAGDRVDRVPMPEPMQGALAEYTMKFYTPEKRRKVRRNDPFRQGASDSANALIVPPDSPAARGGQRG
;
A
#
# COMPACT_ATOMS: atom_id res chain seq x y z
N MET A 1 55.62 -32.33 14.26
CA MET A 1 54.88 -32.16 12.99
C MET A 1 53.45 -31.81 13.34
N ASN A 2 53.10 -30.52 13.30
CA ASN A 2 51.73 -30.05 13.49
C ASN A 2 51.29 -29.48 12.15
N VAL A 3 50.25 -30.08 11.56
CA VAL A 3 49.64 -29.62 10.31
C VAL A 3 48.43 -28.77 10.70
N ASP A 4 48.58 -27.47 10.50
CA ASP A 4 47.62 -26.42 10.83
C ASP A 4 46.56 -26.36 9.72
N PHE A 5 45.37 -26.92 9.94
CA PHE A 5 44.26 -26.84 8.98
C PHE A 5 43.53 -25.49 9.12
N ARG A 6 44.10 -24.44 8.51
CA ARG A 6 43.36 -23.20 8.22
C ARG A 6 42.40 -23.46 7.06
N PHE A 7 41.16 -23.83 7.36
CA PHE A 7 40.08 -23.78 6.38
C PHE A 7 39.74 -22.31 6.07
N SER A 8 39.89 -21.95 4.79
CA SER A 8 39.61 -20.62 4.22
C SER A 8 38.15 -20.20 4.44
N ARG A 9 37.94 -18.94 4.85
CA ARG A 9 36.63 -18.30 5.07
C ARG A 9 35.75 -18.16 3.80
N VAL A 10 36.23 -18.61 2.64
CA VAL A 10 35.56 -18.42 1.35
C VAL A 10 34.63 -19.58 0.98
N THR A 11 34.83 -20.79 1.53
CA THR A 11 34.10 -22.00 1.12
C THR A 11 32.84 -22.30 1.95
N GLN A 12 32.56 -21.53 3.01
CA GLN A 12 31.39 -21.75 3.87
C GLN A 12 30.11 -21.06 3.36
N ARG A 13 30.22 -20.11 2.41
CA ARG A 13 29.08 -19.38 1.81
C ARG A 13 28.28 -20.16 0.76
N HIS A 14 28.79 -21.31 0.29
CA HIS A 14 28.15 -22.05 -0.80
C HIS A 14 27.16 -23.15 -0.35
N ILE A 15 27.11 -23.49 0.94
CA ILE A 15 26.29 -24.60 1.46
C ILE A 15 25.01 -24.11 2.15
N ALA A 16 24.95 -22.85 2.59
CA ALA A 16 23.79 -22.29 3.30
C ALA A 16 22.56 -22.00 2.40
N ALA A 17 22.75 -21.88 1.08
CA ALA A 17 21.69 -21.45 0.15
C ALA A 17 20.59 -22.50 -0.11
N ARG A 18 20.71 -23.74 0.40
CA ARG A 18 19.77 -24.84 0.08
C ARG A 18 18.68 -25.11 1.14
N HIS A 19 18.71 -24.49 2.31
CA HIS A 19 17.80 -24.83 3.41
C HIS A 19 16.72 -23.80 3.78
N VAL A 20 16.62 -22.68 3.07
CA VAL A 20 15.58 -21.65 3.34
C VAL A 20 14.21 -22.02 2.71
N ALA A 21 14.17 -23.01 1.82
CA ALA A 21 13.06 -23.22 0.88
C ALA A 21 11.83 -24.02 1.38
N THR A 22 11.75 -24.47 2.64
CA THR A 22 10.81 -25.58 2.98
C THR A 22 9.70 -25.26 4.00
N ARG A 23 9.50 -24.02 4.47
CA ARG A 23 8.53 -23.77 5.56
C ARG A 23 7.55 -22.61 5.43
N TYR A 24 7.24 -22.11 4.23
CA TYR A 24 6.16 -21.11 4.06
C TYR A 24 4.94 -21.73 3.37
N SER A 25 4.20 -22.52 4.14
CA SER A 25 2.81 -22.87 3.84
C SER A 25 1.99 -22.66 5.09
N ALA A 26 1.25 -21.55 5.15
CA ALA A 26 0.02 -21.46 5.92
C ALA A 26 -0.77 -20.20 5.57
N ARG A 27 -1.96 -20.43 4.99
CA ARG A 27 -3.13 -19.55 4.93
C ARG A 27 -3.16 -18.45 3.86
N PHE A 28 -3.11 -18.86 2.61
CA PHE A 28 -4.03 -18.29 1.61
C PHE A 28 -4.72 -19.45 0.91
N ALA A 29 -6.05 -19.44 0.88
CA ALA A 29 -6.83 -20.42 0.13
C ALA A 29 -6.31 -20.45 -1.30
N ALA A 30 -6.03 -21.65 -1.81
CA ALA A 30 -5.57 -21.86 -3.17
C ALA A 30 -6.57 -21.22 -4.14
N VAL A 31 -6.21 -20.08 -4.72
CA VAL A 31 -6.90 -19.56 -5.89
C VAL A 31 -6.37 -20.38 -7.05
N ASN A 32 -7.25 -21.19 -7.66
CA ASN A 32 -6.92 -22.00 -8.82
C ASN A 32 -6.73 -21.06 -10.03
N ILE A 33 -5.48 -20.73 -10.35
CA ILE A 33 -5.10 -19.70 -11.32
C ILE A 33 -5.46 -20.13 -12.76
N SER A 34 -5.70 -21.43 -13.01
CA SER A 34 -6.07 -21.95 -14.33
C SER A 34 -7.57 -21.86 -14.67
N GLU A 35 -8.41 -21.33 -13.77
CA GLU A 35 -9.87 -21.17 -14.00
C GLU A 35 -10.31 -19.71 -14.21
N LEU A 36 -9.40 -18.74 -14.23
CA LEU A 36 -9.74 -17.35 -14.50
C LEU A 36 -9.95 -17.13 -16.01
N SER A 37 -11.22 -17.22 -16.44
CA SER A 37 -11.65 -16.78 -17.77
C SER A 37 -11.25 -15.30 -17.98
N PRO A 38 -10.49 -14.95 -19.03
CA PRO A 38 -10.03 -13.58 -19.25
C PRO A 38 -11.12 -12.57 -19.66
N ASN A 39 -12.38 -12.98 -19.84
CA ASN A 39 -13.40 -12.07 -20.35
C ASN A 39 -14.80 -12.46 -19.90
N GLU A 40 -15.40 -11.59 -19.07
CA GLU A 40 -16.81 -11.22 -19.15
C GLU A 40 -16.96 -9.92 -18.35
N ILE A 41 -16.95 -8.77 -19.06
CA ILE A 41 -17.33 -7.48 -18.48
C ILE A 41 -18.82 -7.30 -18.81
N PRO A 42 -19.75 -7.53 -17.87
CA PRO A 42 -21.14 -7.14 -18.11
C PRO A 42 -21.25 -5.61 -18.04
N ALA A 43 -22.03 -5.04 -18.96
CA ALA A 43 -22.43 -3.64 -18.89
C ALA A 43 -23.16 -3.36 -17.57
N PRO A 44 -23.10 -2.12 -17.03
CA PRO A 44 -23.90 -1.76 -15.85
C PRO A 44 -25.39 -1.99 -16.13
N ASN A 45 -26.12 -2.46 -15.12
CA ASN A 45 -27.58 -2.58 -15.19
C ASN A 45 -28.22 -1.20 -15.45
N HIS A 46 -29.41 -1.21 -16.07
CA HIS A 46 -30.13 -0.01 -16.50
C HIS A 46 -30.49 0.98 -15.38
N ASP A 47 -30.30 0.62 -14.10
CA ASP A 47 -30.64 1.40 -12.91
C ASP A 47 -29.42 2.05 -12.22
N GLY A 48 -28.20 1.89 -12.77
CA GLY A 48 -26.99 2.49 -12.20
C GLY A 48 -26.53 1.87 -10.88
N ALA A 49 -27.15 0.77 -10.44
CA ALA A 49 -26.68 -0.03 -9.33
C ALA A 49 -25.68 -1.08 -9.83
N TRP A 50 -24.52 -1.17 -9.17
CA TRP A 50 -23.62 -2.32 -9.30
C TRP A 50 -24.34 -3.52 -8.67
N GLY A 51 -25.13 -4.23 -9.47
CA GLY A 51 -25.67 -5.54 -9.09
C GLY A 51 -24.53 -6.44 -8.61
N ALA A 52 -24.83 -7.34 -7.67
CA ALA A 52 -23.91 -8.16 -6.88
C ALA A 52 -23.03 -9.14 -7.69
N ASN A 53 -22.24 -8.62 -8.63
CA ASN A 53 -21.22 -9.33 -9.38
C ASN A 53 -19.95 -8.48 -9.30
N ILE A 54 -19.30 -8.55 -8.13
CA ILE A 54 -18.01 -7.91 -7.89
C ILE A 54 -17.06 -8.51 -8.93
N PRO A 55 -16.44 -7.72 -9.82
CA PRO A 55 -15.52 -8.26 -10.82
C PRO A 55 -14.43 -9.05 -10.09
N ALA A 56 -14.11 -10.24 -10.63
CA ALA A 56 -13.16 -11.16 -10.03
C ALA A 56 -11.89 -10.42 -9.61
N LYS A 57 -11.48 -10.62 -8.36
CA LYS A 57 -10.25 -10.08 -7.78
C LYS A 57 -9.08 -10.38 -8.72
N VAL A 58 -8.42 -9.34 -9.23
CA VAL A 58 -7.24 -9.50 -10.07
C VAL A 58 -6.05 -9.66 -9.14
N VAL A 59 -5.25 -10.69 -9.36
CA VAL A 59 -4.09 -11.01 -8.51
C VAL A 59 -2.86 -11.08 -9.40
N TRP A 60 -1.82 -10.34 -9.05
CA TRP A 60 -0.55 -10.37 -9.76
C TRP A 60 0.53 -11.03 -8.92
N PRO A 61 1.21 -12.05 -9.44
CA PRO A 61 2.44 -12.51 -8.82
C PRO A 61 3.53 -11.43 -8.93
N VAL A 62 4.25 -11.20 -7.84
CA VAL A 62 5.30 -10.18 -7.75
C VAL A 62 6.54 -10.81 -7.12
N GLU A 63 7.71 -10.45 -7.64
CA GLU A 63 8.99 -10.71 -6.97
C GLU A 63 9.40 -9.47 -6.20
N VAL A 64 9.91 -9.68 -4.99
CA VAL A 64 10.43 -8.59 -4.16
C VAL A 64 11.89 -8.88 -3.84
N VAL A 65 12.76 -7.94 -4.18
CA VAL A 65 14.19 -8.04 -3.90
C VAL A 65 14.53 -7.15 -2.72
N PHE A 66 15.16 -7.74 -1.72
CA PHE A 66 15.75 -7.01 -0.59
C PHE A 66 17.26 -6.95 -0.74
N ARG A 67 17.85 -5.88 -0.19
CA ARG A 67 19.29 -5.84 0.06
C ARG A 67 19.57 -5.48 1.51
N LYS A 68 20.77 -5.86 1.96
CA LYS A 68 21.33 -5.47 3.24
C LYS A 68 22.24 -4.27 3.02
N ARG A 69 21.81 -3.09 3.44
CA ARG A 69 22.57 -1.84 3.28
C ARG A 69 23.37 -1.55 4.55
N PRO A 70 24.70 -1.38 4.48
CA PRO A 70 25.48 -0.90 5.61
C PRO A 70 25.00 0.49 6.05
N VAL A 71 24.88 0.71 7.37
CA VAL A 71 24.51 2.00 7.93
C VAL A 71 25.60 2.49 8.88
N ALA A 72 26.00 3.75 8.75
CA ALA A 72 26.93 4.39 9.67
C ALA A 72 26.17 4.83 10.93
N SER A 73 25.75 3.89 11.77
CA SER A 73 25.02 4.15 13.00
C SER A 73 25.69 3.49 14.21
N ARG A 74 25.44 4.03 15.40
CA ARG A 74 25.93 3.41 16.66
C ARG A 74 25.07 2.24 17.16
N TRP A 75 23.93 1.99 16.51
CA TRP A 75 22.89 1.07 17.01
C TRP A 75 22.65 -0.14 16.11
N ALA A 76 23.03 -0.05 14.84
CA ALA A 76 22.93 -1.11 13.85
C ALA A 76 24.06 -0.96 12.82
N ASP A 77 24.62 -2.09 12.40
CA ASP A 77 25.65 -2.13 11.35
C ASP A 77 25.04 -2.10 9.94
N PHE A 78 23.76 -2.46 9.83
CA PHE A 78 23.03 -2.51 8.58
C PHE A 78 21.55 -2.26 8.78
N GLU A 79 20.87 -1.96 7.68
CA GLU A 79 19.42 -2.02 7.57
C GLU A 79 19.03 -2.92 6.39
N TRP A 80 17.83 -3.45 6.48
CA TRP A 80 17.17 -4.14 5.39
C TRP A 80 16.28 -3.15 4.66
N GLU A 81 16.31 -3.18 3.34
CA GLU A 81 15.40 -2.40 2.51
C GLU A 81 14.97 -3.22 1.28
N PRO A 82 13.69 -3.18 0.90
CA PRO A 82 13.27 -3.66 -0.41
C PRO A 82 13.71 -2.65 -1.47
N VAL A 83 14.31 -3.14 -2.56
CA VAL A 83 14.93 -2.31 -3.59
C VAL A 83 14.32 -2.47 -4.96
N GLU A 84 13.66 -3.61 -5.21
CA GLU A 84 13.11 -3.92 -6.53
C GLU A 84 11.83 -4.73 -6.38
N ALA A 85 10.85 -4.38 -7.21
CA ALA A 85 9.59 -5.10 -7.36
C ALA A 85 9.45 -5.45 -8.83
N ILE A 86 9.21 -6.73 -9.12
CA ILE A 86 9.20 -7.26 -10.49
C ILE A 86 7.85 -7.94 -10.72
N MET A 87 7.20 -7.64 -11.84
CA MET A 87 6.02 -8.40 -12.26
C MET A 87 6.46 -9.84 -12.57
N SER A 88 5.87 -10.80 -11.86
CA SER A 88 6.24 -12.21 -11.96
C SER A 88 5.15 -13.04 -12.59
N GLN A 89 5.54 -14.19 -13.13
CA GLN A 89 4.62 -15.27 -13.51
C GLN A 89 4.61 -16.39 -12.46
N ILE A 90 5.39 -16.23 -11.40
CA ILE A 90 5.61 -17.25 -10.40
C ILE A 90 4.61 -17.07 -9.26
N ALA A 91 3.67 -18.00 -9.18
CA ALA A 91 2.70 -18.10 -8.10
C ALA A 91 3.31 -18.65 -6.78
N PRO A 92 2.59 -18.54 -5.66
CA PRO A 92 2.93 -19.16 -4.39
C PRO A 92 3.28 -20.66 -4.49
N PRO A 93 3.98 -21.24 -3.49
CA PRO A 93 4.36 -20.63 -2.21
C PRO A 93 5.51 -19.62 -2.31
N LEU A 94 5.67 -18.81 -1.26
CA LEU A 94 6.81 -17.91 -1.12
C LEU A 94 8.11 -18.72 -1.11
N ARG A 95 9.07 -18.30 -1.94
CA ARG A 95 10.44 -18.86 -1.95
C ARG A 95 11.46 -17.75 -2.09
N CYS A 96 12.61 -17.91 -1.45
CA CYS A 96 13.71 -16.97 -1.54
C CYS A 96 14.88 -17.59 -2.29
N GLU A 97 15.48 -16.83 -3.19
CA GLU A 97 16.80 -17.10 -3.76
C GLU A 97 17.73 -15.95 -3.40
N THR A 98 19.00 -16.27 -3.20
CA THR A 98 20.02 -15.28 -2.84
C THR A 98 21.00 -15.13 -4.01
N GLU A 99 21.34 -13.88 -4.33
CA GLU A 99 22.27 -13.55 -5.40
C GLU A 99 23.31 -12.54 -4.91
N VAL A 100 24.55 -12.66 -5.37
CA VAL A 100 25.61 -11.69 -5.07
C VAL A 100 25.89 -10.87 -6.32
N ARG A 101 25.74 -9.55 -6.24
CA ARG A 101 26.08 -8.58 -7.30
C ARG A 101 26.87 -7.43 -6.69
N ASP A 102 27.97 -7.02 -7.34
CA ASP A 102 28.80 -5.88 -6.91
C ASP A 102 29.15 -5.90 -5.40
N GLU A 103 29.60 -7.05 -4.92
CA GLU A 103 29.94 -7.32 -3.50
C GLU A 103 28.75 -7.21 -2.51
N CYS A 104 27.54 -6.93 -3.00
CA CYS A 104 26.31 -6.90 -2.24
C CYS A 104 25.55 -8.22 -2.39
N THR A 105 24.89 -8.67 -1.32
CA THR A 105 23.99 -9.82 -1.35
C THR A 105 22.55 -9.32 -1.45
N TYR A 106 21.76 -9.97 -2.29
CA TYR A 106 20.36 -9.68 -2.57
C TYR A 106 19.51 -10.91 -2.27
N TRP A 107 18.33 -10.70 -1.70
CA TRP A 107 17.36 -11.73 -1.37
C TRP A 107 16.12 -11.50 -2.21
N ARG A 108 15.94 -12.34 -3.23
CA ARG A 108 14.81 -12.28 -4.14
C ARG A 108 13.74 -13.25 -3.69
N TRP A 109 12.59 -12.71 -3.31
CA TRP A 109 11.40 -13.47 -2.97
C TRP A 109 10.49 -13.59 -4.18
N PHE A 110 10.07 -14.81 -4.48
CA PHE A 110 9.07 -15.13 -5.48
C PHE A 110 7.79 -15.65 -4.84
N GLY A 111 6.69 -15.62 -5.58
CA GLY A 111 5.40 -16.14 -5.10
C GLY A 111 4.68 -15.19 -4.16
N ALA A 112 5.12 -13.93 -4.04
CA ALA A 112 4.34 -12.89 -3.40
C ALA A 112 3.19 -12.48 -4.32
N LEU A 113 2.06 -12.04 -3.75
CA LEU A 113 0.87 -11.66 -4.49
C LEU A 113 0.53 -10.21 -4.21
N MET A 114 0.21 -9.47 -5.27
CA MET A 114 -0.44 -8.16 -5.22
C MET A 114 -1.90 -8.32 -5.61
N ASP A 115 -2.76 -8.05 -4.65
CA ASP A 115 -4.20 -8.16 -4.79
C ASP A 115 -4.78 -6.80 -5.23
N LEU A 116 -5.46 -6.77 -6.38
CA LEU A 116 -6.15 -5.58 -6.85
C LEU A 116 -7.65 -5.67 -6.59
N HIS A 117 -8.18 -4.63 -5.94
CA HIS A 117 -9.58 -4.53 -5.59
C HIS A 117 -10.22 -3.24 -6.13
N PRO A 118 -11.42 -3.28 -6.73
CA PRO A 118 -12.06 -2.09 -7.29
C PRO A 118 -12.26 -0.95 -6.29
N SER A 119 -12.51 -1.27 -5.01
CA SER A 119 -12.67 -0.26 -3.95
C SER A 119 -11.40 0.52 -3.64
N GLU A 120 -10.23 0.02 -4.06
CA GLU A 120 -8.93 0.67 -3.84
C GLU A 120 -8.53 1.56 -5.04
N GLY A 121 -9.42 1.75 -6.01
CA GLY A 121 -9.20 2.52 -7.23
C GLY A 121 -8.68 3.94 -7.01
N GLU A 122 -9.17 4.64 -5.99
CA GLU A 122 -8.64 5.97 -5.62
C GLU A 122 -7.17 5.89 -5.18
N GLY A 123 -6.82 4.88 -4.39
CA GLY A 123 -5.45 4.64 -3.93
C GLY A 123 -4.49 4.32 -5.07
N TYR A 124 -4.94 3.55 -6.07
CA TYR A 124 -4.17 3.29 -7.28
C TYR A 124 -4.01 4.54 -8.14
N TRP A 125 -5.08 5.33 -8.30
CA TRP A 125 -5.03 6.58 -9.03
C TRP A 125 -4.07 7.60 -8.38
N LEU A 126 -4.11 7.73 -7.06
CA LEU A 126 -3.16 8.57 -6.32
C LEU A 126 -1.72 8.12 -6.55
N ASN A 127 -1.47 6.82 -6.63
CA ASN A 127 -0.15 6.28 -6.91
C ASN A 127 0.34 6.64 -8.32
N LEU A 128 -0.47 6.33 -9.32
CA LEU A 128 -0.15 6.56 -10.74
C LEU A 128 0.01 8.04 -11.08
N THR A 129 -0.68 8.93 -10.36
CA THR A 129 -0.60 10.38 -10.56
C THR A 129 0.45 11.07 -9.69
N SER A 130 1.18 10.31 -8.87
CA SER A 130 2.31 10.83 -8.11
C SER A 130 3.56 10.98 -8.99
N ASP A 131 4.51 11.81 -8.55
CA ASP A 131 5.77 12.03 -9.28
C ASP A 131 6.63 10.77 -9.39
N ALA A 132 6.44 9.80 -8.49
CA ALA A 132 7.19 8.55 -8.44
C ALA A 132 6.27 7.38 -8.05
N PRO A 133 5.56 6.76 -9.02
CA PRO A 133 4.75 5.58 -8.78
C PRO A 133 5.57 4.46 -8.13
N CYS A 134 5.01 3.84 -7.10
CA CYS A 134 5.74 2.87 -6.27
C CYS A 134 4.88 1.67 -5.88
N VAL A 135 5.52 0.55 -5.62
CA VAL A 135 4.95 -0.60 -4.93
C VAL A 135 5.25 -0.45 -3.45
N PHE A 136 4.25 -0.63 -2.61
CA PHE A 136 4.40 -0.70 -1.17
C PHE A 136 4.61 -2.14 -0.76
N VAL A 137 5.70 -2.38 -0.04
CA VAL A 137 6.04 -3.69 0.49
C VAL A 137 5.96 -3.60 2.01
N MET A 138 4.96 -4.26 2.59
CA MET A 138 4.96 -4.56 4.02
C MET A 138 5.79 -5.82 4.24
N TRP A 139 6.74 -5.76 5.16
CA TRP A 139 7.65 -6.87 5.39
C TRP A 139 7.99 -7.05 6.86
N ARG A 140 8.40 -8.26 7.21
CA ARG A 140 8.79 -8.65 8.57
C ARG A 140 10.14 -9.31 8.55
N ILE A 141 10.80 -9.30 9.70
CA ILE A 141 11.98 -10.13 9.91
C ILE A 141 11.51 -11.49 10.37
N ASP A 142 12.06 -12.54 9.78
CA ASP A 142 11.92 -13.88 10.31
C ASP A 142 13.21 -14.27 11.03
N ASP A 143 13.10 -14.40 12.35
CA ASP A 143 14.20 -14.77 13.23
C ASP A 143 14.50 -16.28 13.19
N ASP A 144 13.57 -17.10 12.68
CA ASP A 144 13.70 -18.56 12.56
C ASP A 144 14.25 -18.99 11.18
N ALA A 145 14.37 -18.06 10.23
CA ALA A 145 14.89 -18.30 8.89
C ALA A 145 16.42 -18.44 8.85
N GLY A 146 16.96 -19.59 9.27
CA GLY A 146 18.34 -19.99 8.98
C GLY A 146 19.42 -18.98 9.39
N ASP A 147 20.22 -18.49 8.43
CA ASP A 147 21.46 -17.69 8.59
C ASP A 147 21.25 -16.24 9.13
N GLY A 148 20.35 -16.10 10.11
CA GLY A 148 19.99 -14.85 10.78
C GLY A 148 18.77 -14.15 10.19
N ALA A 149 18.12 -13.31 11.00
CA ALA A 149 17.02 -12.39 10.68
C ALA A 149 16.96 -11.91 9.21
N VAL A 150 16.19 -12.61 8.35
CA VAL A 150 15.98 -12.28 6.92
C VAL A 150 14.63 -11.56 6.74
N PRO A 151 14.54 -10.54 5.87
CA PRO A 151 13.26 -9.91 5.56
C PRO A 151 12.37 -10.81 4.70
N ILE A 152 11.09 -10.86 5.01
CA ILE A 152 10.06 -11.59 4.27
C ILE A 152 8.95 -10.61 3.87
N PRO A 153 8.59 -10.52 2.58
CA PRO A 153 7.46 -9.73 2.15
C PRO A 153 6.17 -10.41 2.64
N ALA A 154 5.33 -9.66 3.34
CA ALA A 154 4.09 -10.16 3.90
C ALA A 154 2.85 -9.56 3.22
N VAL A 155 2.91 -8.30 2.76
CA VAL A 155 1.89 -7.71 1.87
C VAL A 155 2.58 -6.89 0.79
N VAL A 156 2.10 -7.01 -0.45
CA VAL A 156 2.56 -6.21 -1.59
C VAL A 156 1.35 -5.50 -2.19
N THR A 157 1.36 -4.17 -2.26
CA THR A 157 0.22 -3.39 -2.78
C THR A 157 0.68 -2.19 -3.59
N ALA A 158 -0.17 -1.76 -4.53
CA ALA A 158 -0.05 -0.48 -5.22
C ALA A 158 -1.03 0.59 -4.71
N SER A 159 -1.86 0.29 -3.70
CA SER A 159 -2.80 1.27 -3.14
C SER A 159 -2.12 2.11 -2.05
N TYR A 160 -2.16 3.43 -2.21
CA TYR A 160 -1.78 4.36 -1.12
C TYR A 160 -2.69 4.20 0.11
N ASN A 161 -3.96 3.83 -0.08
CA ASN A 161 -4.92 3.69 1.01
C ASN A 161 -4.62 2.44 1.85
N GLU A 162 -4.30 1.31 1.21
CA GLU A 162 -3.85 0.10 1.90
C GLU A 162 -2.53 0.36 2.63
N ALA A 163 -1.56 0.99 1.96
CA ALA A 163 -0.28 1.34 2.57
C ALA A 163 -0.44 2.26 3.79
N GLY A 164 -1.32 3.26 3.70
CA GLY A 164 -1.64 4.15 4.81
C GLY A 164 -2.17 3.39 6.02
N ARG A 165 -3.13 2.46 5.82
CA ARG A 165 -3.68 1.64 6.91
C ARG A 165 -2.62 0.76 7.59
N MET A 166 -1.68 0.20 6.82
CA MET A 166 -0.57 -0.58 7.37
C MET A 166 0.40 0.30 8.18
N LEU A 167 0.73 1.50 7.66
CA LEU A 167 1.57 2.45 8.38
C LEU A 167 0.91 2.94 9.68
N ASP A 168 -0.40 3.24 9.64
CA ASP A 168 -1.17 3.65 10.81
C ASP A 168 -1.28 2.52 11.86
N ALA A 169 -1.22 1.26 11.43
CA ALA A 169 -1.13 0.10 12.31
C ALA A 169 0.26 -0.12 12.91
N GLY A 170 1.27 0.64 12.46
CA GLY A 170 2.66 0.52 12.90
C GLY A 170 3.45 -0.61 12.22
N ASP A 171 2.94 -1.17 11.12
CA ASP A 171 3.69 -2.16 10.33
C ASP A 171 4.86 -1.48 9.58
N ARG A 172 5.88 -2.28 9.27
CA ARG A 172 7.00 -1.82 8.44
C ARG A 172 6.61 -1.89 6.97
N VAL A 173 6.47 -0.74 6.34
CA VAL A 173 6.09 -0.59 4.92
C VAL A 173 7.08 0.32 4.22
N ASP A 174 7.75 -0.19 3.19
CA ASP A 174 8.69 0.58 2.38
C ASP A 174 8.19 0.71 0.94
N ARG A 175 8.62 1.78 0.27
CA ARG A 175 8.30 2.07 -1.13
C ARG A 175 9.39 1.56 -2.04
N VAL A 176 9.00 0.88 -3.10
CA VAL A 176 9.87 0.38 -4.16
C VAL A 176 9.42 1.00 -5.47
N PRO A 177 10.32 1.51 -6.34
CA PRO A 177 9.92 2.04 -7.64
C PRO A 177 9.07 1.04 -8.43
N MET A 178 7.93 1.49 -8.95
CA MET A 178 7.05 0.62 -9.72
C MET A 178 7.59 0.44 -11.14
N PRO A 179 7.80 -0.79 -11.62
CA PRO A 179 8.31 -1.01 -12.98
C PRO A 179 7.26 -0.61 -14.03
N GLU A 180 7.71 -0.11 -15.17
CA GLU A 180 6.85 0.42 -16.25
C GLU A 180 5.73 -0.56 -16.69
N PRO A 181 5.99 -1.88 -16.89
CA PRO A 181 4.93 -2.83 -17.22
C PRO A 181 3.81 -2.89 -16.17
N MET A 182 4.16 -2.75 -14.88
CA MET A 182 3.19 -2.73 -13.79
C MET A 182 2.40 -1.42 -13.75
N GLN A 183 3.03 -0.29 -14.07
CA GLN A 183 2.34 1.00 -14.17
C GLN A 183 1.27 0.97 -15.28
N GLY A 184 1.62 0.44 -16.47
CA GLY A 184 0.68 0.31 -17.58
C GLY A 184 -0.50 -0.58 -17.23
N ALA A 185 -0.25 -1.78 -16.70
CA ALA A 185 -1.31 -2.70 -16.27
C ALA A 185 -2.19 -2.10 -15.16
N LEU A 186 -1.59 -1.36 -14.21
CA LEU A 186 -2.34 -0.73 -13.12
C LEU A 186 -3.18 0.43 -13.62
N ALA A 187 -2.69 1.19 -14.60
CA ALA A 187 -3.46 2.25 -15.24
C ALA A 187 -4.69 1.69 -15.95
N GLU A 188 -4.53 0.61 -16.73
CA GLU A 188 -5.65 -0.07 -17.39
C GLU A 188 -6.69 -0.58 -16.38
N TYR A 189 -6.23 -1.24 -15.31
CA TYR A 189 -7.12 -1.69 -14.23
C TYR A 189 -7.84 -0.51 -13.57
N THR A 190 -7.10 0.53 -13.21
CA THR A 190 -7.63 1.71 -12.51
C THR A 190 -8.66 2.44 -13.35
N MET A 191 -8.38 2.70 -14.63
CA MET A 191 -9.32 3.38 -15.53
C MET A 191 -10.61 2.59 -15.77
N LYS A 192 -10.54 1.25 -15.70
CA LYS A 192 -11.71 0.38 -15.84
C LYS A 192 -12.65 0.44 -14.63
N PHE A 193 -12.10 0.57 -13.42
CA PHE A 193 -12.87 0.43 -12.16
C PHE A 193 -13.00 1.71 -11.34
N TYR A 194 -12.27 2.77 -11.71
CA TYR A 194 -12.26 4.03 -10.99
C TYR A 194 -12.37 5.22 -11.95
N THR A 195 -13.38 6.05 -11.70
CA THR A 195 -13.53 7.36 -12.34
C THR A 195 -13.22 8.43 -11.30
N PRO A 196 -12.13 9.20 -11.45
CA PRO A 196 -11.81 10.28 -10.52
C PRO A 196 -12.97 11.27 -10.43
N GLU A 197 -13.36 11.61 -9.19
CA GLU A 197 -14.34 12.67 -9.01
C GLU A 197 -13.80 13.98 -9.59
N LYS A 198 -14.64 14.66 -10.39
CA LYS A 198 -14.30 15.99 -10.89
C LYS A 198 -14.13 16.90 -9.68
N ARG A 199 -12.88 17.29 -9.36
CA ARG A 199 -12.58 18.22 -8.27
C ARG A 199 -13.48 19.45 -8.38
N ARG A 200 -14.52 19.51 -7.55
CA ARG A 200 -15.37 20.70 -7.45
C ARG A 200 -14.51 21.76 -6.81
N LYS A 201 -14.17 22.82 -7.55
CA LYS A 201 -13.55 24.02 -6.97
C LYS A 201 -14.43 24.44 -5.81
N VAL A 202 -13.96 24.19 -4.58
CA VAL A 202 -14.57 24.74 -3.38
C VAL A 202 -14.38 26.24 -3.52
N ARG A 203 -15.44 26.94 -3.91
CA ARG A 203 -15.44 28.40 -3.85
C ARG A 203 -15.22 28.73 -2.38
N ARG A 204 -14.10 29.36 -2.07
CA ARG A 204 -13.86 29.91 -0.73
C ARG A 204 -15.08 30.75 -0.40
N ASN A 205 -15.82 30.36 0.64
CA ASN A 205 -16.84 31.24 1.18
C ASN A 205 -16.04 32.38 1.81
N ASP A 206 -15.92 33.49 1.10
CA ASP A 206 -15.21 34.67 1.56
C ASP A 206 -16.15 35.40 2.51
N PRO A 207 -15.94 35.35 3.84
CA PRO A 207 -16.81 36.02 4.80
C PRO A 207 -16.75 37.56 4.67
N PHE A 208 -15.83 38.09 3.85
CA PHE A 208 -15.69 39.53 3.57
C PHE A 208 -16.27 39.95 2.22
N ARG A 209 -16.97 39.06 1.50
CA ARG A 209 -17.74 39.44 0.32
C ARG A 209 -18.85 40.41 0.75
N GLN A 210 -18.76 41.67 0.30
CA GLN A 210 -19.69 42.74 0.64
C GLN A 210 -21.15 42.27 0.55
N GLY A 211 -21.89 42.36 1.67
CA GLY A 211 -23.31 42.02 1.78
C GLY A 211 -23.68 41.01 2.89
N ALA A 212 -22.73 40.42 3.61
CA ALA A 212 -23.02 39.42 4.66
C ALA A 212 -23.31 40.02 6.05
N SER A 213 -23.12 41.33 6.27
CA SER A 213 -23.21 41.96 7.60
C SER A 213 -24.55 42.62 7.94
N ASP A 214 -25.51 42.70 7.01
CA ASP A 214 -26.72 43.54 7.21
C ASP A 214 -27.90 42.85 7.90
N SER A 215 -27.82 41.55 8.19
CA SER A 215 -28.95 40.79 8.75
C SER A 215 -28.88 40.55 10.27
N ALA A 216 -27.88 41.09 10.98
CA ALA A 216 -27.71 40.82 12.42
C ALA A 216 -28.29 41.89 13.37
N ASN A 217 -28.89 42.99 12.87
CA ASN A 217 -29.31 44.11 13.73
C ASN A 217 -30.80 44.48 13.70
N ALA A 218 -31.66 43.62 13.16
CA ALA A 218 -33.10 43.79 13.23
C ALA A 218 -33.70 42.67 14.09
N LEU A 219 -33.91 42.93 15.38
CA LEU A 219 -34.92 42.35 16.29
C LEU A 219 -34.47 42.49 17.75
N ILE A 220 -34.38 43.74 18.24
CA ILE A 220 -34.59 44.01 19.67
C ILE A 220 -35.57 45.19 19.73
N VAL A 221 -36.85 44.89 19.55
CA VAL A 221 -37.94 45.78 19.93
C VAL A 221 -38.39 45.33 21.32
N PRO A 222 -38.24 46.15 22.37
CA PRO A 222 -38.77 45.78 23.69
C PRO A 222 -40.30 45.77 23.65
N PRO A 223 -40.97 44.82 24.31
CA PRO A 223 -42.43 44.74 24.29
C PRO A 223 -43.05 45.86 25.13
N ASP A 224 -44.07 46.50 24.55
CA ASP A 224 -44.98 47.43 25.22
C ASP A 224 -45.50 46.85 26.55
N SER A 225 -45.42 47.62 27.63
CA SER A 225 -46.13 47.35 28.88
C SER A 225 -47.32 48.30 29.06
N PRO A 226 -48.48 47.79 29.49
CA PRO A 226 -49.74 48.54 29.45
C PRO A 226 -49.93 49.47 30.66
N ALA A 227 -50.83 50.43 30.45
CA ALA A 227 -51.25 51.50 31.35
C ALA A 227 -51.51 51.10 32.81
N ALA A 228 -51.08 51.96 33.74
CA ALA A 228 -51.67 52.08 35.07
C ALA A 228 -52.12 53.53 35.31
N ARG A 229 -53.45 53.70 35.36
CA ARG A 229 -54.14 54.90 35.85
C ARG A 229 -54.25 54.82 37.38
N GLY A 230 -54.04 55.96 38.05
CA GLY A 230 -54.42 56.21 39.45
C GLY A 230 -53.27 56.85 40.23
N GLY A 231 -53.41 57.95 40.96
CA GLY A 231 -54.50 58.86 41.26
C GLY A 231 -53.94 59.91 42.22
N GLN A 232 -54.34 61.18 42.07
CA GLN A 232 -54.10 62.22 43.08
C GLN A 232 -54.99 61.98 44.30
N ARG A 233 -54.44 62.15 45.51
CA ARG A 233 -55.05 62.82 46.67
C ARG A 233 -54.05 62.86 47.85
N GLY A 234 -53.89 64.04 48.44
CA GLY A 234 -53.18 64.27 49.70
C GLY A 234 -52.09 65.31 49.58
#